data_AF-A0A7V2UL07-F1
#
_entry.id   AF-A0A7V2UL07-F1
#
_cell.length_a   1.000
_cell.length_b   1.000
_cell.length_c   1.000
_cell.angle_alpha   90.00
_cell.angle_beta   90.00
_cell.angle_gamma   90.00
#
_symmetry.space_group_name_H-M   'P 1'
#
loop_
_entity.id
_entity.type
_entity.pdbx_description
1 polymer ?
#
loop_
_entity_poly.entity_id
_entity_poly.type
_entity_poly.pdbx_seq_one_letter_code
_entity_poly.pdbx_strand_id
1 'polypeptide(L)' 'KLLLVGTAASRFQVAPLPEELHERTLVIHGEQDDTVPLAAVLDWARPQALPVTVVPGVEHFFHGRLPLLKSLALRHLASA' A
#
# COMPACT_ATOMS: atom_id res chain seq x y z
N LYS A 1 -8.22 10.90 -4.96
CA LYS A 1 -7.39 10.21 -3.96
C LYS A 1 -7.49 8.72 -4.21
N LEU A 2 -6.40 8.00 -4.01
CA LEU A 2 -6.30 6.57 -4.26
C LEU A 2 -5.71 5.90 -3.02
N LEU A 3 -6.33 4.80 -2.58
CA LEU A 3 -5.82 3.98 -1.49
C LEU A 3 -5.56 2.58 -2.04
N LEU A 4 -4.33 2.12 -1.94
CA LEU A 4 -3.90 0.78 -2.34
C LEU A 4 -3.46 0.03 -1.08
N VAL A 5 -4.10 -1.10 -0.80
CA VAL A 5 -3.83 -1.91 0.39
C VAL A 5 -3.55 -3.33 -0.06
N GLY A 6 -2.37 -3.88 0.29
CA GLY A 6 -2.02 -5.25 -0.10
C GLY A 6 -1.88 -5.44 -1.62
N THR A 7 -1.37 -4.43 -2.35
CA THR A 7 -1.28 -4.43 -3.82
C THR A 7 -0.64 -5.72 -4.34
N ALA A 8 -1.36 -6.51 -5.14
CA ALA A 8 -0.94 -7.83 -5.60
C ALA A 8 0.13 -7.82 -6.72
N ALA A 9 1.22 -7.07 -6.51
CA ALA A 9 2.32 -6.87 -7.46
C ALA A 9 3.11 -8.15 -7.79
N SER A 10 2.99 -9.22 -6.98
CA SER A 10 3.57 -10.53 -7.29
C SER A 10 2.70 -11.38 -8.23
N ARG A 11 1.40 -11.07 -8.36
CA ARG A 11 0.44 -11.85 -9.16
C ARG A 11 0.08 -11.18 -10.48
N PHE A 12 0.15 -9.86 -10.54
CA PHE A 12 -0.26 -9.08 -11.69
C PHE A 12 0.82 -8.10 -12.10
N GLN A 13 0.89 -7.81 -13.40
CA GLN A 13 1.61 -6.66 -13.90
C GLN A 13 0.81 -5.40 -13.59
N VAL A 14 0.95 -4.90 -12.35
CA VAL A 14 0.27 -3.70 -11.89
C VAL A 14 0.84 -2.50 -12.65
N ALA A 15 -0.04 -1.75 -13.33
CA ALA A 15 0.38 -0.57 -14.06
C ALA A 15 1.00 0.47 -13.10
N PRO A 16 2.00 1.26 -13.56
CA PRO A 16 2.44 2.43 -12.82
C PRO A 16 1.29 3.44 -12.72
N LEU A 17 1.32 4.27 -11.68
CA LEU A 17 0.33 5.33 -11.52
C LEU A 17 0.74 6.56 -12.33
N PRO A 18 -0.23 7.28 -12.93
CA PRO A 18 -0.02 8.63 -13.46
C PRO A 18 0.62 9.54 -12.40
N GLU A 19 1.58 10.36 -12.81
CA GLU A 19 2.36 11.22 -11.90
C GLU A 19 1.46 12.18 -11.11
N GLU A 20 0.40 12.70 -11.74
CA GLU A 20 -0.58 13.58 -11.09
C GLU A 20 -1.36 12.92 -9.95
N LEU A 21 -1.31 11.59 -9.84
CA LEU A 21 -1.93 10.82 -8.76
C LEU A 21 -0.97 10.46 -7.64
N HIS A 22 0.35 10.64 -7.80
CA HIS A 22 1.34 10.21 -6.80
C HIS A 22 1.12 10.88 -5.45
N GLU A 23 0.97 12.20 -5.41
CA GLU A 23 0.70 12.96 -4.17
C GLU A 23 -0.64 12.63 -3.53
N ARG A 24 -1.57 12.07 -4.31
CA ARG A 24 -2.93 11.73 -3.89
C ARG A 24 -3.12 10.23 -3.67
N THR A 25 -2.03 9.47 -3.62
CA THR A 25 -2.04 8.03 -3.41
C THR A 25 -1.43 7.66 -2.07
N LEU A 26 -2.11 6.80 -1.33
CA LEU A 26 -1.55 6.09 -0.19
C LEU A 26 -1.44 4.59 -0.52
N VAL A 27 -0.23 4.05 -0.42
CA VAL A 27 0.04 2.60 -0.48
C VAL A 27 0.31 2.10 0.93
N ILE A 28 -0.44 1.08 1.38
CA ILE A 28 -0.26 0.42 2.68
C ILE A 28 0.02 -1.06 2.44
N HIS A 29 1.07 -1.58 3.07
CA HIS A 29 1.42 -3.00 2.99
C HIS A 29 1.78 -3.58 4.35
N GLY A 30 1.44 -4.85 4.57
CA GLY A 30 1.88 -5.59 5.75
C GLY A 30 3.32 -6.07 5.59
N GLU A 31 4.14 -5.95 6.64
CA GLU A 31 5.52 -6.45 6.64
C GLU A 31 5.59 -7.97 6.46
N GLN A 32 4.63 -8.70 7.04
CA GLN A 32 4.56 -10.17 7.07
C GLN A 32 3.48 -10.69 6.11
N ASP A 33 3.25 -9.97 5.01
CA ASP A 33 2.31 -10.42 3.99
C ASP A 33 2.88 -11.62 3.21
N ASP A 34 2.48 -12.83 3.62
CA ASP A 34 2.83 -14.09 2.94
C ASP A 34 2.03 -14.34 1.66
N THR A 35 0.98 -13.55 1.39
CA THR A 35 0.17 -13.67 0.16
C THR A 35 0.83 -12.87 -0.97
N VAL A 36 1.34 -11.69 -0.65
CA VAL A 36 2.06 -10.79 -1.54
C VAL A 36 3.30 -10.27 -0.79
N PRO A 37 4.49 -10.82 -1.05
CA PRO A 37 5.70 -10.41 -0.34
C PRO A 37 5.94 -8.90 -0.43
N LEU A 38 6.33 -8.27 0.68
CA LEU A 38 6.63 -6.83 0.74
C LEU A 38 7.59 -6.38 -0.38
N ALA A 39 8.59 -7.21 -0.70
CA ALA A 39 9.55 -6.94 -1.77
C ALA A 39 8.86 -6.69 -3.13
N ALA A 40 7.80 -7.44 -3.47
CA ALA A 40 7.10 -7.28 -4.74
C ALA A 40 6.44 -5.89 -4.86
N VAL A 41 5.86 -5.38 -3.76
CA VAL A 41 5.28 -4.03 -3.73
C VAL A 41 6.38 -2.96 -3.79
N LEU A 42 7.49 -3.17 -3.08
CA LEU A 42 8.63 -2.25 -3.14
C LEU A 42 9.24 -2.17 -4.54
N ASP A 43 9.37 -3.30 -5.24
CA ASP A 43 9.92 -3.35 -6.60
C ASP A 43 9.00 -2.68 -7.62
N TRP A 44 7.68 -2.80 -7.46
CA TRP A 44 6.71 -2.05 -8.27
C TRP A 44 6.71 -0.55 -7.97
N ALA A 45 6.90 -0.15 -6.71
CA ALA A 45 6.88 1.25 -6.28
C ALA A 45 8.16 2.01 -6.63
N ARG A 46 9.32 1.35 -6.55
CA ARG A 46 10.66 1.92 -6.74
C ARG A 46 10.85 2.70 -8.06
N PRO A 47 10.51 2.18 -9.26
CA PRO A 47 10.79 2.88 -10.51
C PRO A 47 9.98 4.17 -10.70
N GLN A 48 8.88 4.33 -9.97
CA GLN A 48 8.00 5.50 -10.01
C GLN A 48 8.11 6.38 -8.74
N ALA A 49 9.13 6.13 -7.90
CA ALA A 49 9.37 6.84 -6.64
C ALA A 49 8.15 6.92 -5.70
N LEU A 50 7.26 5.92 -5.74
CA LEU A 50 6.02 5.94 -4.98
C LEU A 50 6.27 5.50 -3.52
N PRO A 51 5.92 6.30 -2.51
CA PRO A 51 6.09 5.91 -1.10
C PRO A 51 5.18 4.75 -0.70
N VAL A 52 5.69 3.86 0.17
CA VAL A 52 4.93 2.74 0.74
C VAL A 52 4.93 2.85 2.26
N THR A 53 3.73 2.84 2.86
CA THR A 53 3.57 2.73 4.31
C THR A 53 3.57 1.25 4.70
N VAL A 54 4.60 0.82 5.42
CA VAL A 54 4.70 -0.57 5.92
C VAL A 54 4.16 -0.64 7.33
N VAL A 55 3.31 -1.62 7.61
CA VAL A 55 2.80 -1.91 8.96
C VAL A 55 3.54 -3.12 9.54
N PRO A 56 4.38 -2.94 10.57
CA PRO A 56 5.18 -4.03 11.15
C PRO A 56 4.30 -5.13 11.76
N GLY A 57 4.72 -6.39 11.59
CA GLY A 57 4.02 -7.55 12.16
C GLY A 57 2.61 -7.79 11.63
N VAL A 58 2.29 -7.26 10.45
CA VAL A 58 0.96 -7.39 9.82
C VAL A 58 1.05 -8.20 8.55
N GLU A 59 0.13 -9.14 8.41
CA GLU A 59 -0.10 -9.96 7.23
C GLU A 59 -1.14 -9.35 6.28
N HIS A 60 -1.35 -10.00 5.13
CA HIS A 60 -2.20 -9.52 4.03
C HIS A 60 -3.58 -8.96 4.44
N PHE A 61 -4.21 -9.61 5.42
CA PHE A 61 -5.60 -9.36 5.79
C PHE A 61 -5.75 -8.39 6.96
N PHE A 62 -4.64 -7.92 7.55
CA PHE A 62 -4.66 -6.98 8.68
C PHE A 62 -5.48 -7.49 9.88
N HIS A 63 -5.43 -8.79 10.20
CA HIS A 63 -6.13 -9.37 11.34
C HIS A 63 -5.69 -8.67 12.64
N GLY A 64 -6.69 -8.33 13.47
CA GLY A 64 -6.44 -7.59 14.71
C GLY A 64 -5.87 -6.18 14.51
N ARG A 65 -5.82 -5.67 13.27
CA ARG A 65 -5.28 -4.35 12.90
C ARG A 65 -6.19 -3.53 11.97
N LEU A 66 -7.40 -4.01 11.67
CA LEU A 66 -8.42 -3.25 10.92
C LEU A 66 -8.70 -1.85 11.49
N PRO A 67 -8.73 -1.61 12.82
CA PRO A 67 -8.86 -0.25 13.35
C PRO A 67 -7.72 0.69 12.96
N LEU A 68 -6.48 0.17 12.92
CA LEU A 68 -5.31 0.93 12.46
C LEU A 68 -5.41 1.23 10.95
N LEU A 69 -5.76 0.23 10.15
CA LEU A 69 -5.97 0.38 8.70
C LEU A 69 -7.03 1.46 8.41
N LYS A 70 -8.17 1.40 9.11
CA LYS A 70 -9.23 2.42 9.02
C LYS A 70 -8.70 3.81 9.38
N SER A 71 -7.91 3.93 10.45
CA SER A 71 -7.33 5.21 10.88
C SER A 71 -6.40 5.81 9.82
N LEU A 72 -5.54 5.00 9.21
CA LEU A 72 -4.67 5.41 8.10
C LEU A 72 -5.47 5.86 6.88
N ALA A 73 -6.48 5.08 6.48
CA ALA A 73 -7.37 5.40 5.37
C ALA A 73 -8.10 6.72 5.59
N LEU A 74 -8.69 6.92 6.77
CA LEU A 74 -9.42 8.15 7.09
C LEU A 74 -8.50 9.38 7.12
N ARG A 75 -7.28 9.26 7.65
CA ARG A 75 -6.30 10.36 7.60
C ARG A 75 -5.96 10.75 6.17
N HIS A 76 -5.73 9.78 5.28
CA HIS A 76 -5.47 10.06 3.87
C HIS A 76 -6.67 10.72 3.20
N LEU A 77 -7.89 10.23 3.43
CA LEU A 77 -9.10 10.82 2.85
C LEU A 77 -9.34 12.25 3.35
N ALA A 78 -9.02 12.53 4.61
CA ALA A 78 -9.20 13.84 5.24
C ALA A 78 -8.08 14.87 4.94
N SER A 79 -6.94 14.47 4.35
CA SER A 79 -5.92 15.44 3.95
C SER A 79 -6.46 16.43 2.90
N ALA A 80 -5.78 17.55 2.67
CA ALA A 80 -6.02 18.31 1.45
C ALA A 80 -5.59 17.48 0.22
#